data_AF-A0A524MZA6-F1
#
_entry.id   AF-A0A524MZA6-F1
#
_cell.length_a   1.000
_cell.length_b   1.000
_cell.length_c   1.000
_cell.angle_alpha   90.00
_cell.angle_beta   90.00
_cell.angle_gamma   90.00
#
_symmetry.space_group_name_H-M   'P 1'
#
loop_
_entity.id
_entity.type
_entity.pdbx_description
1 polymer ?
#
loop_
_entity_poly.entity_id
_entity_poly.type
_entity_poly.pdbx_seq_one_letter_code
_entity_poly.pdbx_strand_id
1 'polypeptide(L)'
;MPRVDDIVEQMRRNPENVRFADVCRVCDYYLGKPRQKATSHRVYKTPWQGDPRVNIQSSKGKAKAYQVKQVLRAIERLEYESHSK
;
A
#
# COMPACT_ATOMS: atom_id res chain seq x y z
N MET A 1 -5.53 9.19 -14.48
CA MET A 1 -5.04 8.59 -13.22
C MET A 1 -3.56 8.30 -13.41
N PRO A 2 -2.67 8.58 -12.43
CA PRO A 2 -1.27 8.20 -12.51
C PRO A 2 -1.13 6.67 -12.57
N ARG A 3 -0.07 6.16 -13.22
CA ARG A 3 0.23 4.73 -13.25
C ARG A 3 0.63 4.27 -11.85
N VAL A 4 0.48 2.97 -11.57
CA VAL A 4 0.85 2.41 -10.27
C VAL A 4 2.32 2.70 -9.96
N ASP A 5 3.20 2.52 -10.95
CA ASP A 5 4.65 2.78 -10.83
C ASP A 5 4.96 4.23 -10.42
N ASP A 6 4.28 5.21 -11.06
CA ASP A 6 4.44 6.64 -10.75
C ASP A 6 4.04 6.94 -9.29
N ILE A 7 2.98 6.29 -8.81
CA ILE A 7 2.51 6.44 -7.42
C ILE A 7 3.52 5.81 -6.45
N VAL A 8 4.08 4.64 -6.77
CA VAL A 8 5.10 3.98 -5.95
C VAL A 8 6.35 4.86 -5.85
N GLU A 9 6.77 5.47 -6.96
CA GLU A 9 7.88 6.41 -6.95
C GLU A 9 7.57 7.65 -6.09
N GLN A 10 6.36 8.21 -6.21
CA GLN A 10 5.92 9.30 -5.34
C GLN A 10 5.93 8.89 -3.86
N MET A 11 5.46 7.69 -3.52
CA MET A 11 5.48 7.16 -2.16
C MET A 11 6.90 7.06 -1.60
N ARG A 12 7.87 6.66 -2.42
CA ARG A 12 9.30 6.61 -2.03
C ARG A 12 9.88 8.01 -1.81
N ARG A 13 9.56 8.97 -2.69
CA ARG A 13 10.09 10.34 -2.64
C ARG A 13 9.47 11.18 -1.52
N ASN A 14 8.15 11.09 -1.32
CA ASN A 14 7.41 11.88 -0.33
C ASN A 14 6.21 11.11 0.24
N PRO A 15 6.44 10.23 1.24
CA PRO A 15 5.38 9.40 1.83
C PRO A 15 4.34 10.21 2.62
N GLU A 16 4.62 11.45 3.00
CA GLU A 16 3.67 12.32 3.73
C GLU A 16 2.63 12.97 2.81
N ASN A 17 2.90 12.99 1.51
CA ASN A 17 2.09 13.69 0.53
C ASN A 17 1.49 12.76 -0.53
N VAL A 18 0.91 11.64 -0.10
CA VAL A 18 0.25 10.68 -1.01
C VAL A 18 -1.24 10.62 -0.71
N ARG A 19 -2.06 10.75 -1.75
CA ARG A 19 -3.52 10.67 -1.61
C ARG A 19 -3.93 9.27 -1.17
N PHE A 20 -4.90 9.18 -0.26
CA PHE A 20 -5.37 7.89 0.24
C PHE A 20 -5.88 6.97 -0.89
N ALA A 21 -6.56 7.53 -1.88
CA ALA A 21 -7.06 6.80 -3.04
C ALA A 21 -5.95 6.21 -3.92
N ASP A 22 -4.79 6.87 -4.00
CA ASP A 22 -3.65 6.40 -4.79
C ASP A 22 -2.94 5.26 -4.07
N VAL A 23 -2.75 5.36 -2.75
CA VAL A 23 -2.26 4.23 -1.92
C VAL A 23 -3.21 3.04 -1.99
N CYS A 24 -4.53 3.27 -1.98
CA CYS A 24 -5.51 2.21 -2.19
C CYS A 24 -5.30 1.48 -3.52
N ARG A 25 -5.06 2.22 -4.61
CA ARG A 25 -4.83 1.64 -5.94
C ARG A 25 -3.57 0.79 -5.97
N VAL A 26 -2.49 1.27 -5.36
CA VAL A 26 -1.24 0.51 -5.22
C VAL A 26 -1.48 -0.78 -4.44
N CYS A 27 -2.15 -0.72 -3.29
CA CYS A 27 -2.48 -1.93 -2.54
C CYS A 27 -3.41 -2.88 -3.31
N ASP A 28 -4.43 -2.37 -3.99
CA ASP A 28 -5.35 -3.18 -4.80
C ASP A 28 -4.58 -3.92 -5.93
N TYR A 29 -3.53 -3.30 -6.49
CA TYR A 29 -2.67 -3.88 -7.52
C TYR A 29 -1.74 -4.98 -6.97
N TYR A 30 -0.98 -4.68 -5.91
CA TYR A 30 0.05 -5.60 -5.39
C TYR A 30 -0.50 -6.66 -4.41
N LEU A 31 -1.47 -6.30 -3.57
CA LEU A 31 -2.01 -7.13 -2.50
C LEU A 31 -3.39 -7.70 -2.85
N GLY A 32 -3.98 -7.27 -3.97
CA GLY A 32 -5.31 -7.68 -4.40
C GLY A 32 -6.43 -7.04 -3.57
N LYS A 33 -7.60 -7.71 -3.53
CA LYS A 33 -8.80 -7.16 -2.90
C LYS A 33 -8.60 -7.01 -1.37
N PRO A 34 -9.00 -5.87 -0.79
CA PRO A 34 -8.92 -5.68 0.66
C PRO A 34 -9.86 -6.65 1.37
N ARG A 35 -9.41 -7.15 2.54
CA ARG A 35 -10.25 -7.94 3.45
C ARG A 35 -11.35 -7.10 4.08
N GLN A 36 -11.03 -5.85 4.42
CA GLN A 36 -11.98 -4.89 4.99
C GLN A 36 -11.85 -3.57 4.24
N LYS A 37 -13.00 -3.01 3.86
CA LYS A 37 -13.09 -1.75 3.12
C LYS A 37 -14.12 -0.84 3.78
N ALA A 38 -13.65 0.28 4.30
CA ALA A 38 -14.45 1.41 4.74
C ALA A 38 -14.02 2.67 3.97
N THR A 39 -14.79 3.76 4.11
CA THR A 39 -14.53 5.01 3.38
C THR A 39 -13.16 5.62 3.70
N SER A 40 -12.70 5.49 4.95
CA SER A 40 -11.44 6.07 5.44
C SER A 40 -10.38 5.05 5.84
N HIS A 41 -10.64 3.75 5.71
CA HIS A 41 -9.76 2.70 6.20
C HIS A 41 -9.86 1.45 5.32
N ARG A 42 -8.72 0.82 5.02
CA ARG A 42 -8.66 -0.47 4.34
C ARG A 42 -7.62 -1.39 4.97
N VAL A 43 -7.94 -2.68 5.00
CA VAL A 43 -7.03 -3.74 5.49
C VAL A 43 -6.84 -4.77 4.40
N TYR A 44 -5.58 -5.07 4.06
CA TYR A 44 -5.18 -6.04 3.04
C TYR A 44 -4.53 -7.26 3.69
N LYS A 45 -4.74 -8.43 3.08
CA LYS A 45 -3.98 -9.63 3.43
C LYS A 45 -2.66 -9.63 2.66
N THR A 46 -1.65 -10.22 3.28
CA THR A 46 -0.35 -10.47 2.66
C THR A 46 -0.21 -11.96 2.38
N PRO A 47 0.51 -12.38 1.31
CA PRO A 47 0.62 -13.79 0.94
C PRO A 47 1.60 -14.60 1.81
N TRP A 48 2.47 -13.95 2.58
CA TRP A 48 3.41 -14.64 3.47
C TRP A 48 2.81 -15.02 4.82
N GLN A 49 3.36 -16.07 5.42
CA GLN A 49 2.97 -16.58 6.74
C GLN A 49 3.37 -15.59 7.86
N GLY A 50 2.44 -15.32 8.77
CA GLY A 50 2.60 -14.36 9.88
C GLY A 50 1.75 -13.09 9.74
N ASP A 51 2.04 -12.08 10.56
CA ASP A 51 1.47 -10.71 10.52
C ASP A 51 2.67 -9.72 10.43
N PRO A 52 2.55 -8.50 9.84
CA PRO A 52 1.31 -7.74 9.72
C PRO A 52 0.65 -7.70 8.35
N ARG A 53 -0.69 -7.81 8.36
CA ARG A 53 -1.58 -7.22 7.36
C ARG A 53 -1.18 -5.77 7.07
N VAL A 54 -1.42 -5.34 5.84
CA VAL A 54 -1.25 -3.93 5.48
C VAL A 54 -2.53 -3.18 5.80
N ASN A 55 -2.44 -2.24 6.73
CA ASN A 55 -3.54 -1.35 7.12
C ASN A 55 -3.24 0.07 6.64
N ILE A 56 -4.16 0.66 5.88
CA ILE A 56 -4.07 2.04 5.42
C ILE A 56 -5.29 2.84 5.88
N GLN A 57 -5.05 4.06 6.36
CA GLN A 57 -6.05 4.98 6.87
C GLN A 57 -5.90 6.35 6.22
N SER A 58 -7.03 6.97 5.92
CA SER A 58 -7.14 8.34 5.44
C SER A 58 -7.05 9.32 6.61
N SER A 59 -6.27 10.38 6.43
CA SER A 59 -6.19 11.57 7.26
C SER A 59 -6.27 12.78 6.35
N LYS A 60 -7.37 13.55 6.42
CA LYS A 60 -7.63 14.73 5.58
C LYS A 60 -7.42 14.47 4.07
N GLY A 61 -7.83 13.29 3.58
CA GLY A 61 -7.73 12.88 2.17
C GLY A 61 -6.38 12.27 1.75
N LYS A 62 -5.38 12.24 2.64
CA LYS A 62 -4.07 11.62 2.42
C LYS A 62 -3.92 10.35 3.24
N ALA A 63 -3.04 9.44 2.83
CA ALA A 63 -2.67 8.31 3.68
C ALA A 63 -1.72 8.78 4.80
N LYS A 64 -1.72 8.09 5.95
CA LYS A 64 -0.73 8.35 6.98
C LYS A 64 0.65 7.89 6.50
N ALA A 65 1.67 8.73 6.65
CA ALA A 65 3.00 8.50 6.10
C ALA A 65 3.65 7.18 6.54
N TYR A 66 3.47 6.78 7.80
CA TYR A 66 4.01 5.50 8.28
C TYR A 66 3.33 4.30 7.59
N GLN A 67 2.05 4.41 7.24
CA GLN A 67 1.33 3.36 6.51
C GLN A 67 1.79 3.29 5.06
N VAL A 68 2.09 4.44 4.44
CA VAL A 68 2.73 4.48 3.12
C VAL A 68 4.08 3.74 3.15
N LYS A 69 4.90 3.97 4.18
CA LYS A 69 6.17 3.24 4.37
C LYS A 69 5.96 1.75 4.61
N GLN A 70 4.90 1.34 5.34
CA GLN A 70 4.54 -0.07 5.51
C GLN A 70 4.14 -0.72 4.18
N VAL A 71 3.40 -0.02 3.33
CA VAL A 71 3.03 -0.50 2.00
C VAL A 71 4.29 -0.69 1.14
N LEU A 72 5.23 0.25 1.15
CA LEU A 72 6.48 0.11 0.40
C LEU A 72 7.27 -1.13 0.82
N ARG A 73 7.43 -1.38 2.12
CA ARG A 73 8.09 -2.59 2.64
C ARG A 73 7.36 -3.87 2.22
N ALA A 74 6.03 -3.84 2.18
CA ALA A 74 5.23 -4.96 1.71
C ALA A 74 5.45 -5.24 0.21
N ILE A 75 5.55 -4.20 -0.61
CA ILE A 75 5.87 -4.31 -2.05
C ILE A 75 7.27 -4.87 -2.25
N GLU A 76 8.28 -4.32 -1.56
CA GLU A 76 9.67 -4.79 -1.63
C GLU A 76 9.76 -6.29 -1.31
N ARG A 77 9.02 -6.74 -0.30
CA ARG A 77 8.95 -8.16 0.06
C ARG A 77 8.28 -9.01 -1.02
N LEU A 78 7.16 -8.57 -1.59
CA LEU A 78 6.48 -9.28 -2.69
C LEU A 78 7.40 -9.44 -3.89
N GLU A 79 8.10 -8.38 -4.25
CA GLU A 79 9.04 -8.39 -5.38
C GLU A 79 10.19 -9.36 -5.09
N TYR A 80 10.77 -9.34 -3.89
CA TYR A 80 11.81 -10.28 -3.49
C TYR A 80 11.33 -11.74 -3.54
N GLU A 81 10.17 -12.06 -2.95
CA GLU A 81 9.61 -13.42 -2.95
C GLU A 81 9.20 -13.89 -4.36
N SER A 82 8.86 -12.97 -5.27
CA SER A 82 8.50 -13.29 -6.67
C SER A 82 9.73 -13.57 -7.54
N HIS A 83 10.87 -12.93 -7.26
CA HIS A 83 12.14 -13.16 -7.98
C HIS A 83 12.95 -14.32 -7.39
N SER A 84 12.61 -14.77 -6.17
CA SER A 84 13.26 -15.90 -5.49
C SER A 84 12.62 -17.26 -5.80
N LYS A 85 11.69 -17.31 -6.77
CA LYS A 85 11.04 -18.53 -7.29
C LYS A 85 11.57 -18.84 -8.67
#